data_AF-A0A927HFK5-F1
#
_entry.id   AF-A0A927HFK5-F1
#
_cell.length_a   1.000
_cell.length_b   1.000
_cell.length_c   1.000
_cell.angle_alpha   90.00
_cell.angle_beta   90.00
_cell.angle_gamma   90.00
#
_symmetry.space_group_name_H-M   'P 1'
#
loop_
_entity.id
_entity.type
_entity.pdbx_description
1 polymer ?
#
loop_
_entity_poly.entity_id
_entity_poly.type
_entity_poly.pdbx_seq_one_letter_code
_entity_poly.pdbx_strand_id
1 'polypeptide(L)'
;MLKYLMIPLCAGLVACGDLPQTSDRAPREIGQTETGKPVYQFRLTRSNALGITPVSSGAIAARALEICPTGYREIGRTGEVTRRISGVIYTDVDVTIICA
;
A
#
# COMPACT_ATOMS: atom_id res chain seq x y z
N MET A 1 -1.87 19.62 64.24
CA MET A 1 -1.87 18.20 63.82
C MET A 1 -2.77 18.08 62.59
N LEU A 2 -2.21 17.97 61.39
CA LEU A 2 -2.93 17.55 60.20
C LEU A 2 -2.01 16.62 59.39
N LYS A 3 -2.58 15.47 59.03
CA LYS A 3 -1.95 14.21 58.68
C LYS A 3 -1.82 14.12 57.15
N TYR A 4 -0.69 13.58 56.69
CA TYR A 4 -0.31 13.17 55.32
C TYR A 4 -1.46 12.87 54.34
N LEU A 5 -1.29 13.29 53.08
CA LEU A 5 -1.39 12.37 51.94
C LEU A 5 -0.64 12.92 50.71
N MET A 6 0.60 12.44 50.51
CA MET A 6 1.23 12.45 49.19
C MET A 6 0.47 11.45 48.30
N ILE A 7 -0.02 11.90 47.16
CA ILE A 7 -0.48 11.02 46.08
C ILE A 7 0.50 11.22 44.91
N PRO A 8 1.50 10.35 44.74
CA PRO A 8 2.16 10.19 43.45
C PRO A 8 1.42 9.05 42.73
N LEU A 9 0.76 9.31 41.61
CA LEU A 9 0.33 8.19 40.75
C LEU A 9 0.36 8.57 39.27
N CYS A 10 1.42 8.06 38.64
CA CYS A 10 1.46 7.49 37.30
C CYS A 10 0.98 8.34 36.11
N ALA A 11 2.00 8.88 35.43
CA ALA A 11 2.05 8.97 33.99
C ALA A 11 1.64 7.64 33.31
N GLY A 12 1.04 7.77 32.13
CA GLY A 12 1.00 6.69 31.14
C GLY A 12 -0.41 6.19 30.83
N LEU A 13 -0.97 6.72 29.75
CA LEU A 13 -1.41 5.91 28.64
C LEU A 13 -1.36 6.81 27.42
N VAL A 14 -0.24 6.70 26.70
CA VAL A 14 -0.11 7.13 25.32
C VAL A 14 -1.28 6.49 24.59
N ALA A 15 -2.27 7.28 24.19
CA ALA A 15 -3.22 6.85 23.19
C ALA A 15 -2.40 6.61 21.91
N CYS A 16 -1.96 5.37 21.72
CA CYS A 16 -1.58 4.87 20.43
C CYS A 16 -2.88 4.84 19.63
N GLY A 17 -3.28 6.00 19.11
CA GLY A 17 -4.35 6.09 18.15
C GLY A 17 -3.88 5.28 16.95
N ASP A 18 -4.57 4.16 16.69
CA ASP A 18 -4.44 3.41 15.44
C ASP A 18 -4.42 4.43 14.31
N LEU A 19 -3.25 4.60 13.70
CA LEU A 19 -3.11 5.40 12.50
C LEU A 19 -4.12 4.84 11.49
N PRO A 20 -4.87 5.70 10.77
CA PRO A 20 -5.88 5.23 9.85
C PRO A 20 -5.24 4.23 8.88
N GLN A 21 -5.85 3.05 8.81
CA GLN A 21 -5.46 1.96 7.94
C GLN A 21 -5.16 2.55 6.55
N THR A 22 -3.89 2.56 6.16
CA THR A 22 -3.50 3.08 4.85
C THR A 22 -4.28 2.28 3.82
N SER A 23 -5.03 2.98 2.95
CA SER A 23 -5.88 2.39 1.92
C SER A 23 -5.26 1.12 1.36
N ASP A 24 -6.03 0.04 1.16
CA ASP A 24 -5.53 -1.21 0.55
C ASP A 24 -4.91 -1.00 -0.85
N ARG A 25 -5.10 0.19 -1.43
CA ARG A 25 -4.56 0.64 -2.72
C ARG A 25 -3.31 1.53 -2.59
N ALA A 26 -2.93 1.89 -1.37
CA ALA A 26 -1.69 2.61 -1.11
C ALA A 26 -0.50 1.69 -1.44
N PRO A 27 0.59 2.24 -1.98
CA PRO A 27 1.82 1.49 -2.12
C PRO A 27 2.32 1.08 -0.74
N ARG A 28 2.73 -0.17 -0.61
CA ARG A 28 3.28 -0.75 0.62
C ARG A 28 4.75 -1.03 0.40
N GLU A 29 5.61 -0.51 1.27
CA GLU A 29 7.00 -0.97 1.33
C GLU A 29 6.99 -2.39 1.90
N ILE A 30 7.56 -3.35 1.16
CA ILE A 30 7.60 -4.77 1.55
C ILE A 30 9.00 -5.22 1.97
N GLY A 31 10.00 -4.36 1.80
CA GLY A 31 11.38 -4.64 2.19
C GLY A 31 12.38 -3.78 1.43
N GLN A 32 13.64 -4.18 1.49
CA GLN A 32 14.76 -3.52 0.82
C GLN A 32 15.65 -4.57 0.15
N THR A 33 16.32 -4.19 -0.93
CA THR A 33 17.34 -5.03 -1.57
C THR A 33 18.60 -5.13 -0.70
N GLU A 34 19.50 -6.06 -1.01
CA GLU A 34 20.83 -6.15 -0.37
C GLU A 34 21.64 -4.85 -0.50
N THR A 35 21.36 -4.06 -1.54
CA THR A 35 21.98 -2.76 -1.82
C THR A 35 21.26 -1.59 -1.13
N GLY A 36 20.25 -1.84 -0.30
CA GLY A 36 19.50 -0.83 0.46
C GLY A 36 18.42 -0.09 -0.34
N LYS A 37 18.04 -0.58 -1.53
CA LYS A 37 16.99 0.05 -2.34
C LYS A 37 15.61 -0.40 -1.86
N PRO A 38 14.64 0.50 -1.68
CA PRO A 38 13.32 0.12 -1.19
C PRO A 38 12.54 -0.66 -2.25
N VAL A 39 11.82 -1.67 -1.78
CA VAL A 39 10.94 -2.54 -2.57
C VAL A 39 9.50 -2.22 -2.20
N TYR A 40 8.71 -1.82 -3.20
CA TYR A 40 7.31 -1.47 -3.02
C TYR A 40 6.41 -2.47 -3.73
N GLN A 41 5.27 -2.77 -3.11
CA GLN A 41 4.16 -3.48 -3.71
C GLN A 41 2.94 -2.56 -3.78
N PHE A 42 2.25 -2.56 -4.91
CA PHE A 42 0.99 -1.82 -5.06
C PHE A 42 -0.01 -2.61 -5.92
N ARG A 43 -1.30 -2.36 -5.67
CA ARG A 43 -2.40 -2.95 -6.44
C ARG A 43 -2.95 -1.94 -7.43
N LEU A 44 -3.12 -2.35 -8.68
CA LEU A 44 -3.89 -1.63 -9.68
C LEU A 44 -5.21 -2.34 -9.94
N THR A 45 -6.30 -1.59 -9.83
CA THR A 45 -7.64 -2.05 -10.17
C THR A 45 -8.12 -1.29 -11.41
N ARG A 46 -8.47 -2.02 -12.49
CA ARG A 46 -9.20 -1.46 -13.63
C ARG A 46 -10.62 -2.00 -13.64
N SER A 47 -11.59 -1.18 -14.02
CA SER A 47 -12.98 -1.59 -14.17
C SER A 47 -13.46 -1.29 -15.59
N ASN A 48 -14.11 -2.26 -16.24
CA ASN A 48 -14.74 -2.07 -17.55
C ASN A 48 -16.12 -2.77 -17.61
N ALA A 49 -17.07 -2.16 -18.29
CA ALA A 49 -18.40 -2.71 -18.56
C ALA A 49 -18.46 -3.57 -19.85
N LEU A 50 -17.46 -3.47 -20.73
CA LEU A 50 -17.46 -4.09 -22.06
C LEU A 50 -16.65 -5.40 -22.14
N GLY A 51 -16.00 -5.84 -21.07
CA GLY A 51 -15.18 -7.06 -21.06
C GLY A 51 -14.00 -6.99 -20.09
N ILE A 52 -13.21 -8.06 -20.05
CA ILE A 52 -11.94 -8.09 -19.31
C ILE A 52 -10.97 -7.18 -20.06
N THR A 53 -10.52 -6.11 -19.40
CA THR A 53 -9.44 -5.27 -19.93
C THR A 53 -8.22 -5.46 -19.06
N PRO A 54 -7.11 -5.97 -19.61
CA PRO A 54 -5.90 -6.17 -18.83
C PRO A 54 -5.36 -4.82 -18.34
N VAL A 55 -4.68 -4.83 -17.20
CA VAL A 55 -3.95 -3.65 -16.73
C VAL A 55 -2.78 -3.41 -17.68
N SER A 56 -2.79 -2.28 -18.38
CA SER A 56 -1.74 -1.95 -19.35
C SER A 56 -0.41 -1.66 -18.65
N SER A 57 0.70 -2.00 -19.30
CA SER A 57 2.04 -1.67 -18.79
C SER A 57 2.25 -0.17 -18.61
N GLY A 58 1.58 0.67 -19.41
CA GLY A 58 1.61 2.13 -19.23
C GLY A 58 0.94 2.59 -17.93
N ALA A 59 -0.14 1.95 -17.50
CA ALA A 59 -0.78 2.25 -16.21
C ALA A 59 0.12 1.85 -15.02
N ILE A 60 0.82 0.73 -15.16
CA ILE A 60 1.82 0.26 -14.19
C ILE A 60 2.98 1.25 -14.12
N ALA A 61 3.50 1.68 -15.26
CA ALA A 61 4.60 2.64 -15.33
C ALA A 61 4.24 3.99 -14.70
N ALA A 62 3.07 4.54 -15.02
CA ALA A 62 2.60 5.79 -14.42
C ALA A 62 2.54 5.68 -12.89
N ARG A 63 1.92 4.60 -12.36
CA ARG A 63 1.84 4.40 -10.92
C ARG A 63 3.19 4.14 -10.27
N ALA A 64 4.07 3.39 -10.92
CA ALA A 64 5.41 3.12 -10.41
C ALA A 64 6.27 4.40 -10.37
N LEU A 65 6.12 5.31 -11.33
CA LEU A 65 6.79 6.62 -11.33
C LEU A 65 6.23 7.59 -10.28
N GLU A 66 4.94 7.51 -9.95
CA GLU A 66 4.37 8.25 -8.81
C GLU A 66 5.00 7.81 -7.47
N ILE A 67 5.39 6.52 -7.36
CA ILE A 67 6.01 5.95 -6.15
C ILE A 67 7.53 6.19 -6.14
N CYS A 68 8.19 5.95 -7.27
CA CYS A 68 9.63 6.05 -7.45
C CYS A 68 9.95 7.06 -8.59
N PRO A 69 9.94 8.38 -8.32
CA PRO A 69 10.10 9.40 -9.36
C PRO A 69 11.49 9.42 -10.01
N THR A 70 12.51 8.87 -9.34
CA THR A 70 13.88 8.75 -9.85
C THR A 70 14.06 7.58 -10.82
N GLY A 71 13.08 6.69 -10.91
CA GLY A 71 13.11 5.48 -11.72
C GLY A 71 12.75 4.23 -10.92
N TYR A 72 12.36 3.17 -11.62
CA TYR A 72 11.95 1.91 -11.00
C TYR A 72 12.33 0.71 -11.86
N ARG A 73 12.35 -0.46 -11.23
CA ARG A 73 12.43 -1.77 -11.91
C ARG A 73 11.30 -2.66 -11.44
N GLU A 74 10.44 -3.10 -12.36
CA GLU A 74 9.43 -4.13 -12.09
C GLU A 74 10.13 -5.47 -11.85
N ILE A 75 9.86 -6.10 -10.70
CA ILE A 75 10.44 -7.40 -10.32
C ILE A 75 9.40 -8.50 -10.18
N GLY A 76 8.11 -8.14 -10.14
CA GLY A 76 7.04 -9.12 -10.03
C GLY A 76 5.72 -8.52 -10.43
N ARG A 77 4.90 -9.36 -11.07
CA ARG A 77 3.50 -9.09 -11.37
C ARG A 77 2.70 -10.33 -11.04
N THR A 78 1.70 -10.19 -10.20
CA THR A 78 0.90 -11.32 -9.71
C THR A 78 -0.58 -10.97 -9.65
N GLY A 79 -1.40 -12.01 -9.84
CA GLY A 79 -2.82 -11.97 -9.51
C GLY A 79 -3.65 -11.11 -10.43
N GLU A 80 -3.75 -11.44 -11.72
CA GLU A 80 -4.82 -10.90 -12.58
C GLU A 80 -6.16 -11.52 -12.13
N VAL A 81 -6.76 -10.94 -11.08
CA VAL A 81 -8.04 -11.40 -10.55
C VAL A 81 -9.14 -10.60 -11.24
N THR A 82 -9.92 -11.30 -12.05
CA THR A 82 -11.10 -10.74 -12.67
C THR A 82 -12.32 -11.04 -11.80
N ARG A 83 -13.00 -10.01 -11.29
CA ARG A 83 -14.25 -10.14 -10.52
C ARG A 83 -15.36 -9.35 -11.20
N ARG A 84 -16.57 -9.93 -11.29
CA ARG A 84 -17.73 -9.28 -11.90
C ARG A 84 -18.73 -8.87 -10.82
N ILE A 85 -19.02 -7.57 -10.73
CA ILE A 85 -19.96 -7.01 -9.77
C ILE A 85 -20.92 -6.11 -10.53
N SER A 86 -22.23 -6.38 -10.44
CA SER A 86 -23.27 -5.58 -11.09
C SER A 86 -23.05 -5.33 -12.59
N GLY A 87 -22.55 -6.34 -13.31
CA GLY A 87 -22.24 -6.25 -14.74
C GLY A 87 -20.89 -5.61 -15.08
N VAL A 88 -20.21 -4.99 -14.12
CA VAL A 88 -18.87 -4.40 -14.27
C VAL A 88 -17.81 -5.44 -13.95
N ILE A 89 -16.80 -5.53 -14.82
CA ILE A 89 -15.65 -6.41 -14.65
C ILE A 89 -14.51 -5.59 -14.04
N TYR A 90 -13.97 -6.06 -12.93
CA TYR A 90 -12.80 -5.50 -12.27
C TYR A 90 -11.64 -6.44 -12.46
N THR A 91 -10.52 -5.91 -12.97
CA THR A 91 -9.25 -6.61 -13.08
C THR A 91 -8.30 -5.99 -12.06
N ASP A 92 -7.94 -6.76 -11.05
CA ASP A 92 -6.94 -6.39 -10.06
C ASP A 92 -5.59 -6.98 -10.48
N VAL A 93 -4.48 -6.26 -10.30
CA VAL A 93 -3.10 -6.73 -10.53
C VAL A 93 -2.21 -6.20 -9.41
N ASP A 94 -1.49 -7.10 -8.75
CA ASP A 94 -0.46 -6.75 -7.77
C ASP A 94 0.90 -6.65 -8.46
N VAL A 95 1.58 -5.52 -8.29
CA VAL A 95 2.87 -5.23 -8.90
C VAL A 95 3.90 -4.97 -7.82
N THR A 96 5.08 -5.55 -7.98
CA THR A 96 6.22 -5.32 -7.10
C THR A 96 7.34 -4.64 -7.88
N ILE A 97 7.85 -3.54 -7.33
CA ILE A 97 8.90 -2.71 -7.93
C ILE A 97 10.04 -2.47 -6.94
N ILE A 98 11.23 -2.20 -7.47
CA ILE A 98 12.36 -1.65 -6.73
C ILE A 98 12.58 -0.21 -7.21
N CYS A 99 12.70 0.76 -6.31
CA CYS A 99 13.08 2.12 -6.72
C CYS A 99 14.56 2.20 -7.12
N ALA A 100 14.88 3.07 -8.09
CA ALA A 100 16.24 3.28 -8.59
C ALA A 100 17.10 4.11 -7.63
#